data_AF-A0A952DA67-F1
#
_entry.id   AF-A0A952DA67-F1
#
_cell.length_a   1.000
_cell.length_b   1.000
_cell.length_c   1.000
_cell.angle_alpha   90.00
_cell.angle_beta   90.00
_cell.angle_gamma   90.00
#
_symmetry.space_group_name_H-M   'P 1'
#
loop_
_entity.id
_entity.type
_entity.pdbx_description
1 polymer ?
#
loop_
_entity_poly.entity_id
_entity_poly.type
_entity_poly.pdbx_seq_one_letter_code
_entity_poly.pdbx_strand_id
1 'polypeptide(L)'
;MVAADKASDKFGRQICTRFPPEPNGFPHIGHAKSICLNFGLAREFGGRVHLRFDDTNPFTEDIKYVEAIKRDIRWLGFEWDAEYYASDYFEQLYEIAVRLVKAGKVRYIGLSNETPYGVHEFVRLAEQHNLLRVATVQNPY
;
A
#
# COMPACT_ATOMS: atom_id res chain seq x y z
N MET A 1 2.13 23.52 5.76
CA MET A 1 2.69 22.31 6.41
C MET A 1 4.00 21.91 5.74
N VAL A 2 4.01 21.54 4.45
CA VAL A 2 5.26 21.17 3.72
C VAL A 2 6.32 22.28 3.70
N ALA A 3 5.93 23.52 3.36
CA ALA A 3 6.87 24.64 3.32
C ALA A 3 7.52 24.93 4.70
N ALA A 4 6.75 24.80 5.79
CA ALA A 4 7.25 25.02 7.15
C ALA A 4 8.19 23.88 7.60
N ASP A 5 7.82 22.63 7.32
CA ASP A 5 8.66 21.47 7.60
C ASP A 5 9.99 21.52 6.81
N LYS A 6 9.96 22.03 5.56
CA LYS A 6 11.17 22.27 4.77
C LYS A 6 12.01 23.41 5.32
N ALA A 7 11.39 24.53 5.72
CA ALA A 7 12.10 25.68 6.27
C ALA A 7 12.78 25.36 7.61
N SER A 8 12.18 24.46 8.40
CA SER A 8 12.74 24.00 9.68
C SER A 8 13.68 22.80 9.56
N ASP A 9 13.90 22.28 8.34
CA ASP A 9 14.63 21.03 8.06
C ASP A 9 14.22 19.85 8.97
N LYS A 10 12.92 19.76 9.28
CA LYS A 10 12.38 18.82 10.28
C LYS A 10 12.76 17.36 10.04
N PHE A 11 12.88 16.96 8.78
CA PHE A 11 13.12 15.57 8.39
C PHE A 11 14.56 15.29 7.96
N GLY A 12 15.43 16.31 7.84
CA GLY A 12 16.82 16.15 7.41
C GLY A 12 17.00 15.42 6.07
N ARG A 13 15.96 15.42 5.21
CA ARG A 13 15.94 14.70 3.93
C ARG A 13 15.08 15.43 2.91
N GLN A 14 15.32 15.15 1.63
CA GLN A 14 14.48 15.65 0.54
C GLN A 14 13.04 15.17 0.70
N ILE A 15 12.10 16.03 0.32
CA ILE A 15 10.68 15.68 0.25
C ILE A 15 10.50 14.50 -0.69
N CYS A 16 9.69 13.53 -0.29
CA CYS A 16 9.34 12.38 -1.10
C CYS A 16 7.82 12.17 -1.01
N THR A 17 7.12 12.38 -2.12
CA THR A 17 5.69 12.10 -2.25
C THR A 17 5.47 10.75 -2.93
N ARG A 18 4.23 10.28 -2.99
CA ARG A 18 3.87 9.08 -3.76
C ARG A 18 2.49 9.19 -4.37
N PHE A 19 2.28 8.60 -5.54
CA PHE A 19 0.95 8.32 -6.07
C PHE A 19 0.72 6.80 -5.98
N PRO A 20 -0.21 6.35 -5.08
CA PRO A 20 -0.38 4.93 -4.82
C PRO A 20 -1.72 4.35 -5.37
N PRO A 21 -1.89 4.19 -6.70
CA PRO A 21 -3.13 3.64 -7.24
C PRO A 21 -3.22 2.12 -7.06
N GLU A 22 -4.43 1.62 -6.86
CA GLU A 22 -4.72 0.18 -7.00
C GLU A 22 -4.84 -0.15 -8.51
N PRO A 23 -4.15 -1.19 -9.01
CA PRO A 23 -4.19 -1.53 -10.44
C PRO A 23 -5.41 -2.40 -10.80
N ASN A 24 -6.61 -1.95 -10.42
CA ASN A 24 -7.89 -2.67 -10.63
C ASN A 24 -8.88 -1.93 -11.55
N GLY A 25 -8.47 -0.78 -12.10
CA GLY A 25 -9.31 0.06 -12.96
C GLY A 25 -8.52 1.08 -13.75
N PHE A 26 -9.17 1.69 -14.76
CA PHE A 26 -8.56 2.76 -15.53
C PHE A 26 -8.56 4.09 -14.75
N PRO A 27 -7.52 4.93 -14.92
CA PRO A 27 -7.51 6.27 -14.35
C PRO A 27 -8.72 7.09 -14.79
N HIS A 28 -9.13 8.02 -13.93
CA HIS A 28 -10.24 8.95 -14.18
C HIS A 28 -9.87 10.31 -13.60
N ILE A 29 -10.70 11.34 -13.81
CA ILE A 29 -10.36 12.73 -13.43
C ILE A 29 -10.02 12.89 -11.92
N GLY A 30 -10.62 12.10 -11.04
CA GLY A 30 -10.24 12.04 -9.63
C GLY A 30 -8.76 11.67 -9.40
N HIS A 31 -8.21 10.74 -10.18
CA HIS A 31 -6.80 10.36 -10.15
C HIS A 31 -5.91 11.52 -10.62
N ALA A 32 -6.31 12.26 -11.66
CA ALA A 32 -5.56 13.40 -12.16
C ALA A 32 -5.31 14.45 -11.07
N LYS A 33 -6.28 14.70 -10.19
CA LYS A 33 -6.09 15.60 -9.02
C LYS A 33 -4.97 15.12 -8.11
N SER A 34 -4.96 13.83 -7.78
CA SER A 34 -3.94 13.23 -6.90
C SER A 34 -2.56 13.21 -7.55
N ILE A 35 -2.49 12.93 -8.85
CA ILE A 35 -1.26 12.99 -9.66
C ILE A 35 -0.71 14.42 -9.63
N CYS A 36 -1.48 15.42 -10.05
CA CYS A 36 -1.03 16.82 -10.06
C CYS A 36 -0.57 17.30 -8.68
N LEU A 37 -1.25 16.87 -7.60
CA LEU A 37 -0.85 17.23 -6.24
C LEU A 37 0.48 16.61 -5.84
N ASN A 38 0.63 15.28 -5.97
CA ASN A 38 1.82 14.58 -5.49
C ASN A 38 3.06 14.92 -6.32
N PHE A 39 2.93 14.94 -7.65
CA PHE A 39 4.03 15.25 -8.56
C PHE A 39 4.33 16.76 -8.55
N GLY A 40 3.30 17.61 -8.46
CA GLY A 40 3.44 19.06 -8.35
C GLY A 40 4.18 19.47 -7.07
N LEU A 41 3.84 18.88 -5.92
CA LEU A 41 4.54 19.14 -4.66
C LEU A 41 6.01 18.71 -4.71
N ALA A 42 6.30 17.53 -5.26
CA ALA A 42 7.69 17.10 -5.44
C ALA A 42 8.46 18.09 -6.31
N ARG A 43 7.88 18.53 -7.44
CA ARG A 43 8.50 19.51 -8.34
C ARG A 43 8.70 20.88 -7.67
N GLU A 44 7.69 21.41 -6.99
CA GLU A 44 7.75 22.73 -6.32
C GLU A 44 8.85 22.77 -5.27
N PHE A 45 9.02 21.68 -4.53
CA PHE A 45 9.99 21.62 -3.44
C PHE A 45 11.30 20.92 -3.79
N GLY A 46 11.54 20.56 -5.06
CA GLY A 46 12.76 19.86 -5.48
C GLY A 46 12.96 18.50 -4.80
N GLY A 47 11.84 17.81 -4.55
CA GLY A 47 11.78 16.47 -3.98
C GLY A 47 11.65 15.39 -5.05
N ARG A 48 11.32 14.18 -4.59
CA ARG A 48 11.08 12.99 -5.42
C ARG A 48 9.63 12.54 -5.32
N VAL A 49 9.19 11.78 -6.30
CA VAL A 49 7.87 11.15 -6.34
C VAL A 49 8.00 9.68 -6.70
N HIS A 50 7.37 8.83 -5.89
CA HIS A 50 7.29 7.39 -6.15
C HIS A 50 5.94 7.03 -6.77
N LEU A 51 5.96 6.23 -7.84
CA LEU A 51 4.77 5.53 -8.31
C LEU A 51 4.72 4.17 -7.60
N ARG A 52 3.69 3.93 -6.79
CA ARG A 52 3.55 2.67 -6.05
C ARG A 52 2.23 2.00 -6.39
N PHE A 53 2.23 0.86 -7.05
CA PHE A 53 0.99 0.11 -7.20
C PHE A 53 0.62 -0.52 -5.85
N ASP A 54 -0.60 -0.26 -5.37
CA ASP A 54 -1.13 -0.89 -4.16
C ASP A 54 -1.79 -2.24 -4.53
N ASP A 55 -0.95 -3.15 -5.03
CA ASP A 55 -1.30 -4.43 -5.63
C ASP A 55 -1.46 -5.54 -4.57
N THR A 56 -2.45 -5.36 -3.70
CA THR A 56 -2.69 -6.25 -2.56
C THR A 56 -3.85 -7.22 -2.75
N ASN A 57 -4.63 -7.07 -3.82
CA ASN A 57 -5.77 -7.89 -4.17
C ASN A 57 -5.56 -8.64 -5.49
N PRO A 58 -5.07 -9.91 -5.44
CA PRO A 58 -4.72 -10.66 -6.65
C PRO A 58 -5.91 -10.97 -7.58
N PHE A 59 -7.15 -10.78 -7.13
CA PHE A 59 -8.35 -11.13 -7.92
C PHE A 59 -8.84 -10.02 -8.84
N THR A 60 -8.55 -8.76 -8.51
CA THR A 60 -9.08 -7.61 -9.27
C THR A 60 -8.01 -6.88 -10.06
N GLU A 61 -6.76 -7.28 -9.90
CA GLU A 61 -5.60 -6.59 -10.45
C GLU A 61 -5.16 -7.18 -11.79
N ASP A 62 -4.74 -6.31 -12.70
CA ASP A 62 -4.33 -6.71 -14.06
C ASP A 62 -3.24 -5.77 -14.58
N ILE A 63 -2.24 -6.34 -15.25
CA ILE A 63 -1.13 -5.62 -15.88
C ILE A 63 -1.63 -4.54 -16.84
N LYS A 64 -2.78 -4.74 -17.50
CA LYS A 64 -3.36 -3.71 -18.38
C LYS A 64 -3.67 -2.40 -17.65
N TYR A 65 -4.03 -2.46 -16.37
CA TYR A 65 -4.31 -1.27 -15.56
C TYR A 65 -3.01 -0.58 -15.14
N VAL A 66 -1.99 -1.36 -14.76
CA VAL A 66 -0.63 -0.86 -14.49
C VAL A 66 -0.12 -0.03 -15.67
N GLU A 67 -0.19 -0.59 -16.88
CA GLU A 67 0.30 0.09 -18.08
C GLU A 67 -0.53 1.32 -18.45
N ALA A 68 -1.86 1.26 -18.28
CA ALA A 68 -2.73 2.41 -18.51
C ALA A 68 -2.43 3.56 -17.54
N ILE A 69 -2.23 3.26 -16.25
CA ILE A 69 -1.86 4.24 -15.22
C ILE A 69 -0.54 4.93 -15.60
N LYS A 70 0.49 4.15 -15.94
CA LYS A 70 1.81 4.68 -16.36
C LYS A 70 1.69 5.60 -17.56
N ARG A 71 0.97 5.16 -18.59
CA ARG A 71 0.73 5.94 -19.81
C ARG A 71 0.02 7.26 -19.50
N ASP A 72 -1.02 7.23 -18.68
CA ASP A 72 -1.83 8.41 -18.40
C ASP A 72 -1.08 9.43 -17.52
N ILE A 73 -0.22 8.97 -16.60
CA ILE A 73 0.72 9.85 -15.86
C ILE A 73 1.67 10.57 -16.81
N ARG A 74 2.28 9.84 -17.76
CA ARG A 74 3.17 10.43 -18.77
C ARG A 74 2.42 11.37 -19.71
N TRP A 75 1.19 11.04 -20.08
CA TRP A 75 0.32 11.90 -20.89
C TRP A 75 0.01 13.23 -20.19
N LEU A 76 -0.13 13.23 -18.86
CA LEU A 76 -0.25 14.45 -18.04
C LEU A 76 1.06 15.24 -17.91
N GLY A 77 2.16 14.76 -18.49
CA GLY A 77 3.46 15.44 -18.49
C GLY A 77 4.29 15.22 -17.22
N PHE A 78 4.02 14.14 -16.49
CA PHE A 78 4.75 13.77 -15.28
C PHE A 78 5.56 12.48 -15.47
N GLU A 79 6.68 12.39 -14.75
CA GLU A 79 7.51 11.18 -14.63
C GLU A 79 7.76 10.91 -13.15
N TRP A 80 8.01 9.65 -12.80
CA TRP A 80 8.31 9.23 -11.42
C TRP A 80 9.79 8.87 -11.27
N ASP A 81 10.33 9.04 -10.05
CA ASP A 81 11.72 8.74 -9.74
C ASP A 81 11.98 7.26 -9.50
N ALA A 82 10.97 6.56 -8.97
CA ALA A 82 11.04 5.14 -8.68
C ALA A 82 9.65 4.50 -8.71
N GLU A 83 9.63 3.25 -9.17
CA GLU A 83 8.45 2.41 -9.27
C GLU A 83 8.51 1.31 -8.21
N TYR A 84 7.38 1.06 -7.54
CA TYR A 84 7.28 0.03 -6.50
C TYR A 84 5.95 -0.70 -6.59
N TYR A 85 5.94 -1.92 -6.07
CA TYR A 85 4.75 -2.74 -5.89
C TYR A 85 4.59 -3.02 -4.39
N ALA A 86 3.36 -2.93 -3.87
CA ALA A 86 3.07 -3.28 -2.49
C ALA A 86 3.34 -4.76 -2.23
N SER A 87 3.10 -5.61 -3.23
CA SER A 87 3.37 -7.05 -3.20
C SER A 87 4.85 -7.40 -2.94
N ASP A 88 5.80 -6.59 -3.43
CA ASP A 88 7.24 -6.77 -3.15
C ASP A 88 7.57 -6.68 -1.64
N TYR A 89 6.71 -6.04 -0.85
CA TYR A 89 6.90 -5.87 0.58
C TYR A 89 6.18 -6.93 1.42
N PHE A 90 5.49 -7.91 0.82
CA PHE A 90 4.69 -8.87 1.58
C PHE A 90 5.47 -9.63 2.64
N GLU A 91 6.69 -10.08 2.35
CA GLU A 91 7.53 -10.76 3.34
C GLU A 91 7.84 -9.83 4.52
N GLN A 92 8.21 -8.57 4.25
CA GLN A 92 8.50 -7.58 5.29
C GLN A 92 7.25 -7.26 6.12
N LEU A 93 6.10 -7.10 5.48
CA LEU A 93 4.81 -6.85 6.14
C LEU A 93 4.41 -8.03 7.03
N TYR A 94 4.61 -9.26 6.56
CA TYR A 94 4.41 -10.48 7.33
C TYR A 94 5.31 -10.51 8.56
N GLU A 95 6.61 -10.27 8.41
CA GLU A 95 7.54 -10.22 9.54
C GLU A 95 7.17 -9.15 10.56
N ILE A 96 6.76 -7.96 10.10
CA ILE A 96 6.28 -6.88 10.98
C ILE A 96 5.06 -7.36 11.75
N ALA A 97 4.10 -8.02 11.11
CA ALA A 97 2.92 -8.59 11.77
C ALA A 97 3.33 -9.61 12.84
N VAL A 98 4.25 -10.52 12.54
CA VAL A 98 4.79 -11.49 13.51
C VAL A 98 5.42 -10.78 14.72
N ARG A 99 6.21 -9.73 14.50
CA ARG A 99 6.84 -8.93 15.58
C ARG A 99 5.78 -8.24 16.45
N LEU A 100 4.73 -7.67 15.84
CA LEU A 100 3.63 -7.03 16.56
C LEU A 100 2.85 -8.01 17.43
N VAL A 101 2.61 -9.23 16.94
CA VAL A 101 2.00 -10.32 17.70
C VAL A 101 2.87 -10.71 18.89
N LYS A 102 4.16 -10.98 18.66
CA LYS A 102 5.11 -11.35 19.73
C LYS A 102 5.29 -10.26 20.78
N ALA A 103 5.18 -8.99 20.38
CA ALA A 103 5.24 -7.84 21.28
C ALA A 103 3.93 -7.58 22.05
N GLY A 104 2.91 -8.43 21.90
CA GLY A 104 1.60 -8.25 22.54
C GLY A 104 0.83 -7.01 22.06
N LYS A 105 1.18 -6.46 20.89
CA LYS A 105 0.52 -5.29 20.29
C LYS A 105 -0.72 -5.65 19.49
N VAL A 106 -0.85 -6.92 19.09
CA VAL A 106 -2.07 -7.49 18.52
C VAL A 106 -2.84 -8.17 19.64
N ARG A 107 -4.07 -7.72 19.90
CA ARG A 107 -4.93 -8.27 20.97
C ARG A 107 -5.89 -9.35 20.48
N TYR A 108 -6.38 -9.19 19.24
CA TYR A 108 -7.33 -10.09 18.61
C TYR A 108 -6.96 -10.24 17.14
N ILE A 109 -7.08 -11.47 16.63
CA ILE A 109 -7.07 -11.72 15.19
C ILE A 109 -8.42 -12.33 14.85
N GLY A 110 -9.15 -11.73 13.93
CA GLY A 110 -10.46 -12.18 13.51
C GLY A 110 -10.52 -12.41 12.01
N LEU A 111 -11.43 -13.29 11.61
CA LEU A 111 -11.74 -13.53 10.21
C LEU A 111 -13.10 -12.90 9.92
N SER A 112 -13.24 -12.17 8.81
CA SER A 112 -14.50 -11.56 8.39
C SER A 112 -14.86 -12.13 7.01
N ASN A 113 -16.07 -12.65 6.86
CA ASN A 113 -16.56 -13.25 5.60
C ASN A 113 -15.66 -14.36 5.03
N GLU A 114 -15.05 -15.18 5.88
CA GLU A 114 -14.10 -16.20 5.45
C GLU A 114 -14.73 -17.58 5.27
N THR A 115 -14.24 -18.34 4.29
CA THR A 115 -14.68 -19.71 4.03
C THR A 115 -14.16 -20.69 5.10
N PRO A 116 -14.78 -21.88 5.29
CA PRO A 116 -14.23 -22.91 6.17
C PRO A 116 -12.76 -23.28 5.84
N TYR A 117 -12.38 -23.22 4.57
CA TYR A 117 -11.01 -23.44 4.12
C TYR A 117 -10.06 -22.31 4.58
N GLY A 118 -10.44 -21.05 4.40
CA GLY A 118 -9.64 -19.92 4.85
C GLY A 118 -9.46 -19.88 6.37
N VAL A 119 -10.50 -20.25 7.12
CA VAL A 119 -10.40 -20.45 8.57
C VAL A 119 -9.42 -21.55 8.92
N HIS A 120 -9.46 -22.70 8.23
CA HIS A 120 -8.53 -23.81 8.44
C HIS A 120 -7.07 -23.41 8.16
N GLU A 121 -6.80 -22.79 7.02
CA GLU A 121 -5.46 -22.35 6.65
C GLU A 121 -4.90 -21.31 7.61
N PHE A 122 -5.75 -20.37 8.06
CA PHE A 122 -5.35 -19.39 9.06
C PHE A 122 -4.93 -20.06 10.37
N VAL A 123 -5.73 -21.00 10.89
CA VAL A 123 -5.40 -21.74 12.13
C VAL A 123 -4.10 -22.52 11.95
N ARG A 124 -3.93 -23.20 10.82
CA ARG A 124 -2.71 -23.96 10.48
C ARG A 124 -1.47 -23.08 10.52
N LEU A 125 -1.52 -21.91 9.88
CA LEU A 125 -0.41 -20.95 9.87
C LEU A 125 -0.15 -20.34 11.25
N ALA A 126 -1.21 -20.00 11.99
CA ALA A 126 -1.06 -19.46 13.35
C ALA A 126 -0.31 -20.44 14.26
N GLU A 127 -0.59 -21.74 14.15
CA GLU A 127 0.13 -22.78 14.90
C GLU A 127 1.58 -22.95 14.44
N GLN A 128 1.82 -23.03 13.12
CA GLN A 128 3.17 -23.16 12.55
C GLN A 128 4.10 -22.04 12.99
N HIS A 129 3.57 -20.83 13.16
CA HIS A 129 4.35 -19.64 13.47
C HIS A 129 4.22 -19.18 14.95
N ASN A 130 3.56 -19.98 15.80
CA ASN A 130 3.31 -19.68 17.21
C ASN A 130 2.69 -18.27 17.41
N LEU A 131 1.69 -17.96 16.59
CA LEU A 131 0.92 -16.71 16.62
C LEU A 131 -0.35 -16.87 17.46
N LEU A 132 -0.99 -15.76 17.80
CA LEU A 132 -2.29 -15.76 18.48
C LEU A 132 -3.35 -16.46 17.63
N ARG A 133 -4.18 -17.31 18.27
CA ARG A 133 -5.29 -18.00 17.61
C ARG A 133 -6.46 -17.04 17.32
N VAL A 134 -7.30 -17.40 16.34
CA VAL A 134 -8.51 -16.65 15.96
C VAL A 134 -9.38 -16.38 17.19
N ALA A 135 -9.69 -15.11 17.43
CA ALA A 135 -10.51 -14.67 18.56
C ALA A 135 -11.96 -14.40 18.17
N THR A 136 -12.23 -14.08 16.89
CA THR A 136 -13.59 -13.83 16.39
C THR A 136 -13.72 -14.26 14.93
N VAL A 137 -14.89 -14.77 14.55
CA VAL A 137 -15.30 -14.91 13.15
C VAL A 137 -16.55 -14.06 12.98
N GLN A 138 -16.47 -13.02 12.16
CA GLN A 138 -17.63 -12.18 11.85
C GLN A 138 -18.38 -12.85 10.69
N ASN A 139 -19.50 -13.47 11.07
CA ASN A 139 -20.53 -14.20 10.31
C ASN A 139 -20.16 -14.73 8.90
N PRO A 140 -20.22 -16.06 8.67
CA PRO A 140 -20.29 -16.59 7.32
C PRO A 140 -21.69 -16.27 6.77
N TYR A 141 -21.78 -15.35 5.82
CA TYR A 141 -22.93 -15.33 4.92
C TYR A 141 -22.81 -16.47 3.92
#